data_AF-A0A2P2LFS0-F1
#
_entry.id   AF-A0A2P2LFS0-F1
#
_cell.length_a   1.000
_cell.length_b   1.000
_cell.length_c   1.000
_cell.angle_alpha   90.00
_cell.angle_beta   90.00
_cell.angle_gamma   90.00
#
_symmetry.space_group_name_H-M   'P 1'
#
loop_
_entity.id
_entity.type
_entity.pdbx_description
1 polymer ?
#
loop_
_entity_poly.entity_id
_entity_poly.type
_entity_poly.pdbx_seq_one_letter_code
_entity_poly.pdbx_strand_id
1 'polypeptide(L)'
;MDPLSALRDYTMRGELDKIVRVNDEFWFGSDYVFPCSAKTAYRSKQGNLYTLETLVYFLLNANAKFTEYLQNALSHGVPAITFIDRKPLLDYLSGKLSSTDSIVFPLPEQPPPQQQQQSHQPTPQHQQQNLNLNADLDSEYRPEDPGLVDSYDKGMAEKAGNGKEEDYLSLIYAIERPFKDRESLLECKNRDFYSVLVASTTRGEERQRIESQQRKDGLVAKNRLMGADDRGIIGYGDDVGGYDSGSKPKMHLKGGKMGEGVPIILVPSAFQTLITIYNVKEFLEDGVYIPADVKVKQMKGPKPECVTVQKKFGADRNRVMTAYEVRDKPSALKAEDWDRVVAVFVLGKEWQFKDWPFKDHVEIFNKSE
;
A
#
# COMPACT_ATOMS: atom_id res chain seq x y z
N MET A 1 27.40 -4.26 10.80
CA MET A 1 26.59 -3.15 10.26
C MET A 1 26.54 -3.30 8.74
N ASP A 2 25.44 -2.99 8.07
CA ASP A 2 25.39 -3.06 6.60
C ASP A 2 26.06 -1.83 5.94
N PRO A 3 26.48 -1.92 4.67
CA PRO A 3 27.22 -0.84 4.00
C PRO A 3 26.47 0.50 3.93
N LEU A 4 25.13 0.46 3.80
CA LEU A 4 24.32 1.68 3.71
C LEU A 4 24.24 2.37 5.07
N SER A 5 24.03 1.59 6.14
CA SER A 5 23.98 2.11 7.51
C SER A 5 25.33 2.69 7.94
N ALA A 6 26.44 2.03 7.59
CA ALA A 6 27.78 2.54 7.85
C ALA A 6 28.03 3.87 7.11
N LEU A 7 27.69 3.94 5.83
CA LEU A 7 27.79 5.17 5.05
C LEU A 7 26.94 6.30 5.63
N ARG A 8 25.72 6.00 6.05
CA ARG A 8 24.82 6.98 6.68
C ARG A 8 25.39 7.51 7.99
N ASP A 9 25.90 6.64 8.86
CA ASP A 9 26.50 7.05 10.14
C ASP A 9 27.69 7.99 9.93
N TYR A 10 28.61 7.63 9.03
CA TYR A 10 29.75 8.49 8.68
C TYR A 10 29.32 9.82 8.04
N THR A 11 28.29 9.81 7.21
CA THR A 11 27.72 11.02 6.61
C THR A 11 27.12 11.94 7.68
N MET A 12 26.36 11.38 8.62
CA MET A 12 25.72 12.14 9.72
C MET A 12 26.74 12.75 10.68
N ARG A 13 27.87 12.07 10.90
CA ARG A 13 28.98 12.57 11.72
C ARG A 13 29.86 13.59 10.99
N GLY A 14 29.69 13.74 9.67
CA GLY A 14 30.55 14.59 8.85
C GLY A 14 31.95 14.03 8.63
N GLU A 15 32.13 12.72 8.75
CA GLU A 15 33.43 12.02 8.69
C GLU A 15 33.64 11.29 7.35
N LEU A 16 33.07 11.81 6.26
CA LEU A 16 33.20 11.22 4.93
C LEU A 16 34.67 11.16 4.45
N ASP A 17 35.51 12.05 4.95
CA ASP A 17 36.96 12.10 4.71
C ASP A 17 37.71 10.88 5.26
N LYS A 18 37.15 10.20 6.26
CA LYS A 18 37.71 8.96 6.82
C LYS A 18 37.40 7.72 5.98
N ILE A 19 36.57 7.84 4.95
CA ILE A 19 36.26 6.74 4.03
C ILE A 19 37.35 6.69 2.97
N VAL A 20 38.22 5.68 3.05
CA VAL A 20 39.36 5.53 2.13
C VAL A 20 39.10 4.38 1.17
N ARG A 21 39.26 4.63 -0.13
CA ARG A 21 39.26 3.56 -1.13
C ARG A 21 40.64 2.91 -1.20
N VAL A 22 40.70 1.61 -0.99
CA VAL A 22 41.90 0.79 -1.16
C VAL A 22 41.56 -0.35 -2.12
N ASN A 23 42.14 -0.32 -3.33
CA ASN A 23 41.80 -1.25 -4.41
C ASN A 23 40.28 -1.25 -4.72
N ASP A 24 39.62 -2.39 -4.54
CA ASP A 24 38.19 -2.60 -4.78
C ASP A 24 37.36 -2.61 -3.50
N GLU A 25 37.88 -2.02 -2.42
CA GLU A 25 37.21 -1.93 -1.12
C GLU A 25 37.21 -0.50 -0.57
N PHE A 26 36.14 -0.15 0.15
CA PHE A 26 36.05 1.06 0.96
C PHE A 26 36.27 0.72 2.44
N TRP A 27 37.19 1.46 3.05
CA TRP A 27 37.57 1.36 4.44
C TRP A 27 36.94 2.51 5.20
N PHE A 28 36.07 2.18 6.16
CA PHE A 28 35.40 3.13 7.05
C PHE A 28 36.19 3.19 8.36
N GLY A 29 37.21 4.04 8.40
CA GLY A 29 38.14 4.10 9.52
C GLY A 29 38.79 2.73 9.79
N SER A 30 38.74 2.27 11.04
CA SER A 30 39.20 0.94 11.45
C SER A 30 38.07 -0.08 11.65
N ASP A 31 36.83 0.35 11.47
CA ASP A 31 35.68 -0.38 12.01
C ASP A 31 35.02 -1.29 10.97
N TYR A 32 34.98 -0.85 9.71
CA TYR A 32 34.30 -1.59 8.64
C TYR A 32 35.07 -1.54 7.31
N VAL A 33 35.02 -2.65 6.59
CA VAL A 33 35.53 -2.77 5.22
C VAL A 33 34.44 -3.39 4.37
N PHE A 34 34.16 -2.79 3.22
CA PHE A 34 33.13 -3.26 2.29
C PHE A 34 33.63 -3.19 0.84
N PRO A 35 33.28 -4.15 -0.02
CA PRO A 35 33.56 -4.06 -1.45
C PRO A 35 32.92 -2.82 -2.10
N CYS A 36 33.61 -2.17 -3.04
CA CYS A 36 33.09 -1.04 -3.82
C CYS A 36 31.79 -1.42 -4.56
N SER A 37 31.74 -2.64 -5.08
CA SER A 37 30.62 -3.21 -5.82
C SER A 37 29.47 -3.70 -4.92
N ALA A 38 29.59 -3.62 -3.60
CA ALA A 38 28.59 -4.10 -2.66
C ALA A 38 27.23 -3.41 -2.91
N LYS A 39 26.19 -4.20 -3.21
CA LYS A 39 24.83 -3.71 -3.34
C LYS A 39 24.34 -3.25 -1.98
N THR A 40 23.89 -2.01 -1.90
CA THR A 40 23.32 -1.43 -0.69
C THR A 40 21.84 -1.78 -0.57
N ALA A 41 21.26 -1.57 0.61
CA ALA A 41 19.82 -1.74 0.81
C ALA A 41 18.98 -0.64 0.13
N TYR A 42 19.59 0.38 -0.49
CA TYR A 42 18.83 1.47 -1.12
C TYR A 42 18.42 1.11 -2.55
N ARG A 43 17.12 0.94 -2.76
CA ARG A 43 16.51 0.68 -4.06
C ARG A 43 16.14 1.98 -4.78
N SER A 44 16.71 2.15 -5.97
CA SER A 44 16.32 3.21 -6.90
C SER A 44 14.84 3.11 -7.27
N LYS A 45 14.21 4.23 -7.62
CA LYS A 45 12.81 4.20 -8.10
C LYS A 45 12.65 3.44 -9.43
N GLN A 46 13.76 3.20 -10.16
CA GLN A 46 13.80 2.34 -11.35
C GLN A 46 13.93 0.84 -11.02
N GLY A 47 14.18 0.50 -9.77
CA GLY A 47 14.10 -0.87 -9.25
C GLY A 47 15.43 -1.56 -8.96
N ASN A 48 16.54 -1.01 -9.43
CA ASN A 48 17.89 -1.52 -9.14
C ASN A 48 18.40 -1.02 -7.79
N LEU A 49 19.23 -1.83 -7.12
CA LEU A 49 19.95 -1.42 -5.90
C LEU A 49 21.19 -0.62 -6.28
N TYR A 50 21.43 0.48 -5.55
CA TYR A 50 22.67 1.23 -5.72
C TYR A 50 23.84 0.50 -5.06
N THR A 51 25.01 0.54 -5.70
CA THR A 51 26.25 0.03 -5.11
C THR A 51 26.85 1.05 -4.15
N LEU A 52 27.72 0.59 -3.26
CA LEU A 52 28.42 1.44 -2.32
C LEU A 52 29.26 2.52 -3.03
N GLU A 53 29.98 2.14 -4.09
CA GLU A 53 30.75 3.07 -4.92
C GLU A 53 29.91 4.21 -5.49
N THR A 54 28.73 3.90 -6.04
CA THR A 54 27.81 4.90 -6.56
C THR A 54 27.36 5.89 -5.47
N LEU A 55 27.06 5.39 -4.26
CA LEU A 55 26.61 6.24 -3.16
C LEU A 55 27.73 7.14 -2.61
N VAL A 56 28.93 6.59 -2.43
CA VAL A 56 30.11 7.35 -1.97
C VAL A 56 30.45 8.44 -2.98
N TYR A 57 30.51 8.10 -4.27
CA TYR A 57 30.80 9.05 -5.34
C TYR A 57 29.76 10.18 -5.41
N PHE A 58 28.48 9.85 -5.19
CA PHE A 58 27.40 10.83 -5.12
C PHE A 58 27.58 11.82 -3.96
N LEU A 59 27.93 11.35 -2.76
CA LEU A 59 28.12 12.20 -1.59
C LEU A 59 29.31 13.15 -1.73
N LEU A 60 30.42 12.68 -2.29
CA LEU A 60 31.60 13.51 -2.57
C LEU A 60 31.31 14.65 -3.55
N ASN A 61 30.31 14.47 -4.42
CA ASN A 61 29.91 15.43 -5.45
C ASN A 61 28.51 16.03 -5.19
N ALA A 62 28.03 15.98 -3.95
CA ALA A 62 26.65 16.38 -3.63
C ALA A 62 26.37 17.88 -3.89
N ASN A 63 27.40 18.72 -3.82
CA ASN A 63 27.37 20.16 -4.08
C ASN A 63 27.45 20.53 -5.58
N ALA A 64 27.92 19.63 -6.45
CA ALA A 64 28.03 19.86 -7.88
C ALA A 64 26.64 19.90 -8.54
N LYS A 65 26.49 20.67 -9.62
CA LYS A 65 25.27 20.67 -10.44
C LYS A 65 25.03 19.26 -10.99
N PHE A 66 23.76 18.83 -11.05
CA PHE A 66 23.44 17.45 -11.43
C PHE A 66 23.98 17.07 -12.82
N THR A 67 23.95 17.97 -13.80
CA THR A 67 24.49 17.74 -15.15
C THR A 67 25.99 17.45 -15.13
N GLU A 68 26.74 18.19 -14.31
CA GLU A 68 28.18 18.03 -14.16
C GLU A 68 28.52 16.73 -13.42
N TYR A 69 27.80 16.46 -12.31
CA TYR A 69 27.87 15.18 -11.61
C TYR A 69 27.63 13.98 -12.54
N LEU A 70 26.62 14.06 -13.41
CA LEU A 70 26.28 12.98 -14.33
C LEU A 70 27.39 12.74 -15.35
N GLN A 71 27.99 13.80 -15.89
CA GLN A 71 29.12 13.70 -16.81
C GLN A 71 30.36 13.11 -16.13
N ASN A 72 30.67 13.56 -14.91
CA ASN A 72 31.81 13.06 -14.15
C ASN A 72 31.61 11.60 -13.71
N ALA A 73 30.41 11.21 -13.26
CA ALA A 73 30.13 9.82 -12.91
C ALA A 73 30.36 8.90 -14.12
N LEU A 74 29.89 9.31 -15.31
CA LEU A 74 30.05 8.55 -16.54
C LEU A 74 31.53 8.41 -16.96
N SER A 75 32.32 9.48 -16.84
CA SER A 75 33.75 9.45 -17.19
C SER A 75 34.58 8.57 -16.24
N HIS A 76 34.16 8.46 -14.98
CA HIS A 76 34.76 7.57 -13.99
C HIS A 76 34.23 6.13 -14.04
N GLY A 77 33.31 5.81 -14.96
CA GLY A 77 32.73 4.47 -15.09
C GLY A 77 31.80 4.07 -13.94
N VAL A 78 31.35 5.04 -13.14
CA VAL A 78 30.47 4.80 -11.99
C VAL A 78 29.02 5.03 -12.41
N PRO A 79 28.10 4.08 -12.15
CA PRO A 79 26.67 4.29 -12.38
C PRO A 79 26.16 5.49 -11.59
N ALA A 80 25.46 6.41 -12.26
CA ALA A 80 24.97 7.64 -11.65
C ALA A 80 23.64 7.43 -10.89
N ILE A 81 23.45 8.22 -9.82
CA ILE A 81 22.16 8.32 -9.13
C ILE A 81 21.12 8.96 -10.05
N THR A 82 19.89 8.42 -10.02
CA THR A 82 18.81 8.98 -10.83
C THR A 82 18.40 10.34 -10.31
N PHE A 83 17.91 11.20 -11.20
CA PHE A 83 17.47 12.54 -10.82
C PHE A 83 16.38 12.52 -9.74
N ILE A 84 15.48 11.53 -9.80
CA ILE A 84 14.34 11.36 -8.87
C ILE A 84 14.84 10.95 -7.48
N ASP A 85 15.89 10.13 -7.42
CA ASP A 85 16.43 9.61 -6.16
C ASP A 85 17.37 10.61 -5.45
N ARG A 86 17.96 11.57 -6.17
CA ARG A 86 19.00 12.48 -5.66
C ARG A 86 18.62 13.14 -4.32
N LYS A 87 17.47 13.82 -4.26
CA LYS A 87 17.06 14.58 -3.07
C LYS A 87 16.65 13.66 -1.91
N PRO A 88 15.74 12.68 -2.09
CA PRO A 88 15.37 11.76 -1.02
C PRO A 88 16.56 10.97 -0.45
N LEU A 89 17.47 10.52 -1.32
CA LEU A 89 18.67 9.79 -0.92
C LEU A 89 19.60 10.65 -0.07
N LEU A 90 19.85 11.90 -0.49
CA LEU A 90 20.69 12.83 0.27
C LEU A 90 20.06 13.18 1.63
N ASP A 91 18.74 13.43 1.66
CA ASP A 91 18.02 13.72 2.90
C ASP A 91 18.08 12.52 3.87
N TYR A 92 18.04 11.29 3.36
CA TYR A 92 18.22 10.07 4.16
C TYR A 92 19.66 9.90 4.69
N LEU A 93 20.66 10.00 3.81
CA LEU A 93 22.08 9.82 4.17
C LEU A 93 22.58 10.91 5.12
N SER A 94 22.09 12.15 4.98
CA SER A 94 22.40 13.25 5.90
C SER A 94 21.64 13.22 7.22
N GLY A 95 20.74 12.25 7.41
CA GLY A 95 19.96 12.10 8.65
C GLY A 95 18.76 13.04 8.77
N LYS A 96 18.48 13.90 7.77
CA LYS A 96 17.24 14.71 7.74
C LYS A 96 15.99 13.83 7.65
N LEU A 97 16.12 12.66 7.03
CA LEU A 97 15.10 11.63 6.97
C LEU A 97 15.57 10.40 7.77
N SER A 98 14.72 9.92 8.69
CA SER A 98 15.01 8.76 9.54
C SER A 98 14.79 7.42 8.85
N SER A 99 13.88 7.36 7.87
CA SER A 99 13.47 6.13 7.18
C SER A 99 12.90 6.44 5.79
N THR A 100 13.03 5.52 4.84
CA THR A 100 12.46 5.64 3.48
C THR A 100 11.92 4.30 2.99
N ASP A 101 10.88 4.34 2.15
CA ASP A 101 10.27 3.18 1.48
C ASP A 101 11.22 2.49 0.49
N SER A 102 12.27 3.21 0.08
CA SER A 102 13.33 2.70 -0.81
C SER A 102 14.31 1.74 -0.12
N ILE A 103 14.28 1.59 1.20
CA ILE A 103 15.17 0.63 1.89
C ILE A 103 14.59 -0.78 1.77
N VAL A 104 15.31 -1.64 1.05
CA VAL A 104 14.99 -3.06 0.87
C VAL A 104 16.21 -3.87 1.29
N PHE A 105 16.12 -4.53 2.44
CA PHE A 105 17.12 -5.51 2.84
C PHE A 105 16.85 -6.80 2.06
N PRO A 106 17.77 -7.26 1.20
CA PRO A 106 17.62 -8.57 0.58
C PRO A 106 17.57 -9.62 1.69
N LEU A 107 16.50 -10.42 1.72
CA LEU A 107 16.44 -11.63 2.55
C LEU A 107 17.57 -12.56 2.07
N PRO A 108 18.28 -13.26 2.99
CA PRO A 108 19.29 -14.23 2.57
C PRO A 108 18.64 -15.26 1.65
N GLU A 109 19.15 -15.35 0.42
CA GLU A 109 18.73 -16.37 -0.54
C GLU A 109 18.99 -17.74 0.10
N GLN A 110 17.94 -18.54 0.27
CA GLN A 110 18.11 -19.95 0.59
C GLN A 110 18.86 -20.58 -0.58
N PRO A 111 19.97 -21.31 -0.34
CA PRO A 111 20.69 -21.95 -1.41
C PRO A 111 19.74 -22.88 -2.19
N PRO A 112 19.86 -22.94 -3.53
CA PRO A 112 19.00 -23.81 -4.32
C PRO A 112 19.16 -25.26 -3.87
N PRO A 113 18.08 -26.06 -3.86
CA PRO A 113 18.17 -27.47 -3.50
C PRO A 113 19.18 -28.15 -4.43
N GLN A 114 20.20 -28.75 -3.83
CA GLN A 114 21.22 -29.51 -4.54
C GLN A 114 20.54 -30.63 -5.33
N GLN A 115 20.52 -30.51 -6.65
CA GLN A 115 20.13 -31.61 -7.53
C GLN A 115 21.18 -32.71 -7.36
N GLN A 116 20.80 -33.81 -6.69
CA GLN A 116 21.59 -35.02 -6.65
C GLN A 116 21.82 -35.49 -8.09
N GLN A 117 23.06 -35.40 -8.56
CA GLN A 117 23.50 -35.99 -9.81
C GLN A 117 23.40 -37.52 -9.69
N GLN A 118 22.34 -38.10 -10.24
CA GLN A 118 22.30 -39.54 -10.51
C GLN A 118 23.07 -39.81 -11.80
N SER A 119 24.24 -40.42 -11.62
CA SER A 119 25.07 -41.02 -12.65
C SER A 119 24.27 -42.00 -13.50
N HIS A 120 24.24 -41.77 -14.80
CA HIS A 120 23.62 -42.64 -15.79
C HIS A 120 24.50 -43.86 -16.06
N GLN A 121 23.93 -45.07 -16.00
CA GLN A 121 24.37 -46.23 -16.79
C GLN A 121 23.19 -46.78 -17.61
N PRO A 122 23.38 -47.19 -18.88
CA PRO A 122 22.28 -47.49 -19.80
C PRO A 122 22.06 -48.99 -19.98
N THR A 123 20.80 -49.43 -20.14
CA THR A 123 20.36 -50.57 -21.00
C THR A 123 18.81 -50.66 -21.04
N PRO A 124 18.18 -51.37 -22.01
CA PRO A 124 17.17 -50.76 -22.88
C PRO A 124 15.73 -51.32 -22.77
N GLN A 125 14.79 -50.48 -23.21
CA GLN A 125 13.48 -50.73 -23.88
C GLN A 125 12.72 -52.04 -23.60
N HIS A 126 11.49 -51.94 -23.07
CA HIS A 126 10.24 -52.22 -23.81
C HIS A 126 8.95 -52.00 -22.98
N GLN A 127 8.10 -51.12 -23.51
CA GLN A 127 6.63 -51.14 -23.63
C GLN A 127 5.67 -51.49 -22.46
N GLN A 128 4.76 -50.51 -22.23
CA GLN A 128 3.29 -50.65 -22.13
C GLN A 128 2.67 -50.83 -20.73
N GLN A 129 1.94 -49.81 -20.23
CA GLN A 129 0.47 -49.69 -20.25
C GLN A 129 -0.02 -48.65 -19.21
N ASN A 130 -1.07 -47.91 -19.60
CA ASN A 130 -1.92 -47.10 -18.73
C ASN A 130 -2.38 -47.88 -17.48
N LEU A 131 -2.61 -47.18 -16.36
CA LEU A 131 -3.85 -47.26 -15.59
C LEU A 131 -3.93 -46.09 -14.59
N ASN A 132 -5.01 -45.34 -14.74
CA ASN A 132 -5.52 -44.34 -13.83
C ASN A 132 -6.26 -45.06 -12.69
N LEU A 133 -5.95 -44.78 -11.41
CA LEU A 133 -6.79 -45.18 -10.28
C LEU A 133 -6.63 -44.15 -9.15
N ASN A 134 -7.73 -43.45 -8.87
CA ASN A 134 -7.95 -42.68 -7.65
C ASN A 134 -7.81 -43.59 -6.41
N ALA A 135 -7.20 -43.07 -5.35
CA ALA A 135 -7.56 -43.46 -3.99
C ALA A 135 -7.22 -42.31 -3.04
N ASP A 136 -8.26 -41.90 -2.32
CA ASP A 136 -8.29 -41.01 -1.17
C ASP A 136 -7.18 -41.30 -0.15
N LEU A 137 -6.79 -40.27 0.61
CA LEU A 137 -6.89 -40.29 2.08
C LEU A 137 -6.39 -38.97 2.68
N ASP A 138 -7.34 -38.26 3.28
CA ASP A 138 -7.14 -37.27 4.33
C ASP A 138 -6.11 -37.77 5.38
N SER A 139 -5.21 -36.89 5.80
CA SER A 139 -4.68 -36.95 7.16
C SER A 139 -4.56 -35.53 7.71
N GLU A 140 -5.64 -35.16 8.40
CA GLU A 140 -5.71 -34.06 9.35
C GLU A 140 -4.52 -34.05 10.31
N TYR A 141 -3.99 -32.84 10.50
CA TYR A 141 -3.11 -32.44 11.58
C TYR A 141 -3.81 -32.64 12.93
N ARG A 142 -3.25 -33.49 13.80
CA ARG A 142 -3.68 -33.63 15.20
C ARG A 142 -2.51 -33.29 16.14
N PRO A 143 -2.64 -32.28 17.02
CA PRO A 143 -1.52 -31.76 17.80
C PRO A 143 -1.46 -32.36 19.20
N GLU A 144 -1.43 -33.68 19.41
CA GLU A 144 -1.41 -34.24 20.78
C GLU A 144 -0.70 -35.61 20.88
N ASP A 145 0.60 -35.69 20.56
CA ASP A 145 1.39 -36.87 20.93
C ASP A 145 2.64 -36.47 21.77
N PRO A 146 2.64 -36.76 23.09
CA PRO A 146 3.73 -36.43 23.99
C PRO A 146 4.74 -37.59 24.07
N GLY A 147 5.94 -37.37 23.53
CA GLY A 147 7.12 -38.14 23.94
C GLY A 147 8.11 -38.45 22.84
N LEU A 148 9.22 -37.70 22.81
CA LEU A 148 10.54 -38.26 22.54
C LEU A 148 11.65 -37.29 23.01
N VAL A 149 11.97 -37.37 24.29
CA VAL A 149 13.32 -37.03 24.80
C VAL A 149 13.98 -38.34 25.19
N ASP A 150 15.29 -38.38 24.98
CA ASP A 150 16.27 -39.38 25.40
C ASP A 150 16.39 -40.68 24.61
N SER A 151 17.37 -40.70 23.70
CA SER A 151 18.29 -41.82 23.52
C SER A 151 19.55 -41.34 22.80
N TYR A 152 20.44 -40.65 23.52
CA TYR A 152 21.86 -40.55 23.12
C TYR A 152 22.68 -41.55 23.93
N ASP A 153 23.41 -42.32 23.16
CA ASP A 153 24.21 -43.48 23.46
C ASP A 153 25.24 -43.25 24.58
N LYS A 154 25.38 -44.28 25.44
CA LYS A 154 26.27 -44.30 26.59
C LYS A 154 27.37 -45.32 26.31
N GLY A 155 28.56 -44.84 25.94
CA GLY A 155 29.71 -45.75 25.86
C GLY A 155 30.99 -45.12 25.34
N MET A 156 31.69 -44.36 26.17
CA MET A 156 33.14 -44.53 26.45
C MET A 156 33.57 -43.46 27.46
N ALA A 157 33.82 -43.88 28.69
CA ALA A 157 34.49 -43.06 29.70
C ALA A 157 36.00 -43.19 29.50
N GLU A 158 36.74 -42.08 29.55
CA GLU A 158 37.76 -41.89 30.59
C GLU A 158 38.39 -40.48 30.57
N LYS A 159 38.39 -39.91 31.79
CA LYS A 159 39.40 -39.02 32.40
C LYS A 159 39.41 -37.51 32.10
N ALA A 160 39.13 -36.82 33.21
CA ALA A 160 39.87 -35.70 33.82
C ALA A 160 39.31 -34.30 33.59
N GLY A 161 39.01 -33.63 34.72
CA GLY A 161 38.89 -32.17 34.78
C GLY A 161 37.66 -31.71 35.56
N ASN A 162 37.86 -31.44 36.85
CA ASN A 162 36.94 -30.65 37.66
C ASN A 162 36.89 -29.21 37.10
N GLY A 163 36.05 -28.98 36.10
CA GLY A 163 35.78 -27.67 35.53
C GLY A 163 34.34 -27.29 35.83
N LYS A 164 34.12 -26.13 36.45
CA LYS A 164 32.80 -25.53 36.52
C LYS A 164 32.30 -25.42 35.08
N GLU A 165 31.27 -26.18 34.71
CA GLU A 165 30.46 -25.84 33.55
C GLU A 165 29.80 -24.51 33.90
N GLU A 166 30.51 -23.42 33.59
CA GLU A 166 29.90 -22.11 33.55
C GLU A 166 28.81 -22.22 32.50
N ASP A 167 27.56 -22.15 32.94
CA ASP A 167 26.40 -22.20 32.07
C ASP A 167 26.44 -20.97 31.15
N TYR A 168 27.13 -21.13 30.03
CA TYR A 168 27.40 -20.07 29.08
C TYR A 168 26.10 -19.48 28.53
N LEU A 169 25.01 -20.27 28.48
CA LEU A 169 23.69 -19.78 28.12
C LEU A 169 23.15 -18.80 29.17
N SER A 170 23.29 -19.12 30.46
CA SER A 170 22.93 -18.22 31.55
C SER A 170 23.75 -16.92 31.54
N LEU A 171 25.04 -16.99 31.20
CA LEU A 171 25.88 -15.79 31.08
C LEU A 171 25.48 -14.90 29.89
N ILE A 172 25.09 -15.51 28.77
CA ILE A 172 24.57 -14.79 27.59
C ILE A 172 23.23 -14.13 27.93
N TYR A 173 22.29 -14.85 28.56
CA TYR A 173 20.99 -14.30 28.97
C TYR A 173 21.09 -13.16 29.99
N ALA A 174 22.11 -13.18 30.86
CA ALA A 174 22.34 -12.09 31.83
C ALA A 174 22.86 -10.80 31.18
N ILE A 175 23.48 -10.89 30.01
CA ILE A 175 24.12 -9.75 29.31
C ILE A 175 23.24 -9.24 28.16
N GLU A 176 22.43 -10.11 27.56
CA GLU A 176 21.60 -9.72 26.42
C GLU A 176 20.49 -8.73 26.83
N ARG A 177 20.23 -7.77 25.94
CA ARG A 177 19.09 -6.87 26.04
C ARG A 177 18.26 -7.02 24.77
N PRO A 178 17.18 -7.81 24.78
CA PRO A 178 16.33 -7.94 23.60
C PRO A 178 15.71 -6.58 23.29
N PHE A 179 16.06 -6.02 22.13
CA PHE A 179 15.62 -4.68 21.73
C PHE A 179 14.12 -4.62 21.42
N LYS A 180 13.54 -5.73 20.93
CA LYS A 180 12.12 -5.89 20.59
C LYS A 180 11.76 -7.38 20.66
N ASP A 181 10.65 -7.69 21.31
CA ASP A 181 10.01 -9.01 21.32
C ASP A 181 8.88 -9.08 20.28
N ARG A 182 8.35 -10.29 20.06
CA ARG A 182 7.28 -10.52 19.07
C ARG A 182 6.04 -9.69 19.34
N GLU A 183 5.73 -9.43 20.61
CA GLU A 183 4.58 -8.63 21.03
C GLU A 183 4.82 -7.13 20.83
N SER A 184 6.00 -6.60 21.17
CA SER A 184 6.34 -5.19 20.87
C SER A 184 6.46 -4.88 19.38
N LEU A 185 6.58 -5.88 18.50
CA LEU A 185 6.44 -5.69 17.05
C LEU A 185 4.99 -5.44 16.61
N LEU A 186 4.01 -5.92 17.38
CA LEU A 186 2.58 -5.71 17.14
C LEU A 186 2.06 -4.44 17.80
N GLU A 187 2.75 -3.94 18.83
CA GLU A 187 2.37 -2.72 19.56
C GLU A 187 2.96 -1.44 18.95
N CYS A 188 2.08 -0.56 18.44
CA CYS A 188 2.43 0.82 18.12
C CYS A 188 2.26 1.72 19.36
N LYS A 189 3.31 1.88 20.16
CA LYS A 189 3.27 2.62 21.45
C LYS A 189 2.77 4.07 21.39
N ASN A 190 2.76 4.68 20.20
CA ASN A 190 2.41 6.10 20.03
C ASN A 190 1.20 6.36 19.13
N ARG A 191 0.53 5.32 18.62
CA ARG A 191 -0.65 5.45 17.76
C ARG A 191 -1.59 4.26 17.95
N ASP A 192 -2.77 4.51 18.49
CA ASP A 192 -3.88 3.57 18.45
C ASP A 192 -4.95 4.06 17.46
N PHE A 193 -5.71 3.11 16.91
CA PHE A 193 -6.89 3.39 16.10
C PHE A 193 -8.17 3.06 16.86
N TYR A 194 -8.08 2.76 18.15
CA TYR A 194 -9.21 2.32 18.96
C TYR A 194 -10.22 3.45 19.11
N SER A 195 -9.74 4.67 19.37
CA SER A 195 -10.59 5.86 19.42
C SER A 195 -11.36 6.12 18.12
N VAL A 196 -10.73 5.90 16.96
CA VAL A 196 -11.34 6.05 15.63
C VAL A 196 -12.38 4.93 15.39
N LEU A 197 -12.06 3.70 15.77
CA LEU A 197 -12.98 2.56 15.66
C LEU A 197 -14.23 2.79 16.53
N VAL A 198 -14.07 3.19 17.78
CA VAL A 198 -15.18 3.52 18.69
C VAL A 198 -16.02 4.67 18.11
N ALA A 199 -15.39 5.75 17.64
CA ALA A 199 -16.11 6.88 17.04
C ALA A 199 -16.92 6.47 15.79
N SER A 200 -16.37 5.60 14.94
CA SER A 200 -17.05 5.14 13.72
C SER A 200 -18.22 4.18 14.01
N THR A 201 -18.07 3.30 15.00
CA THR A 201 -19.11 2.35 15.41
C THR A 201 -20.24 3.06 16.15
N THR A 202 -19.94 3.92 17.13
CA THR A 202 -20.95 4.69 17.88
C THR A 202 -21.75 5.62 16.95
N ARG A 203 -21.12 6.27 15.96
CA ARG A 203 -21.85 7.10 14.98
C ARG A 203 -22.81 6.28 14.12
N GLY A 204 -22.44 5.04 13.79
CA GLY A 204 -23.29 4.10 13.06
C GLY A 204 -24.52 3.66 13.87
N GLU A 205 -24.30 3.33 15.14
CA GLU A 205 -25.37 2.93 16.08
C GLU A 205 -26.34 4.08 16.39
N GLU A 206 -25.81 5.30 16.60
CA GLU A 206 -26.63 6.50 16.82
C GLU A 206 -27.51 6.81 15.59
N ARG A 207 -26.96 6.66 14.38
CA ARG A 207 -27.71 6.85 13.13
C ARG A 207 -28.85 5.83 12.99
N GLN A 208 -28.59 4.55 13.30
CA GLN A 208 -29.63 3.53 13.28
C GLN A 208 -30.71 3.80 14.35
N ARG A 209 -30.32 4.30 15.53
CA ARG A 209 -31.25 4.64 16.61
C ARG A 209 -32.18 5.78 16.19
N ILE A 210 -31.64 6.87 15.63
CA ILE A 210 -32.42 8.01 15.13
C ILE A 210 -33.35 7.60 13.99
N GLU A 211 -32.87 6.79 13.05
CA GLU A 211 -33.68 6.29 11.93
C GLU A 211 -34.83 5.39 12.41
N SER A 212 -34.60 4.57 13.45
CA SER A 212 -35.64 3.74 14.06
C SER A 212 -36.71 4.56 14.80
N GLN A 213 -36.31 5.67 15.43
CA GLN A 213 -37.24 6.61 16.06
C GLN A 213 -38.05 7.39 15.03
N GLN A 214 -37.42 7.88 13.96
CA GLN A 214 -38.14 8.57 12.87
C GLN A 214 -39.15 7.67 12.15
N ARG A 215 -38.86 6.38 11.97
CA ARG A 215 -39.84 5.42 11.41
C ARG A 215 -41.04 5.20 12.32
N LYS A 216 -40.87 5.24 13.65
CA LYS A 216 -41.98 5.16 14.62
C LYS A 216 -42.82 6.43 14.62
N ASP A 217 -42.19 7.60 14.61
CA ASP A 217 -42.89 8.90 14.61
C ASP A 217 -43.61 9.19 13.28
N GLY A 218 -43.01 8.78 12.15
CA GLY A 218 -43.64 8.89 10.83
C GLY A 218 -44.90 8.03 10.66
N LEU A 219 -44.98 6.89 11.35
CA LEU A 219 -46.18 6.05 11.37
C LEU A 219 -47.34 6.74 12.12
N VAL A 220 -47.04 7.48 13.19
CA VAL A 220 -48.03 8.22 13.98
C VAL A 220 -48.55 9.45 13.22
N ALA A 221 -47.69 10.13 12.46
CA ALA A 221 -48.07 11.28 11.63
C ALA A 221 -48.97 10.88 10.45
N LYS A 222 -48.71 9.71 9.83
CA LYS A 222 -49.48 9.23 8.67
C LYS A 222 -50.93 8.86 9.03
N ASN A 223 -51.19 8.42 10.26
CA ASN A 223 -52.54 8.12 10.74
C ASN A 223 -53.38 9.37 11.07
N ARG A 224 -52.77 10.56 11.22
CA ARG A 224 -53.50 11.81 11.50
C ARG A 224 -53.90 12.58 10.24
N LEU A 225 -53.20 12.37 9.12
CA LEU A 225 -53.42 13.14 7.89
C LEU A 225 -54.52 12.57 6.97
N MET A 226 -54.94 11.32 7.14
CA MET A 226 -55.91 10.64 6.26
C MET A 226 -57.37 10.69 6.75
N GLY A 227 -57.70 11.54 7.73
CA GLY A 227 -59.01 11.56 8.38
C GLY A 227 -59.94 12.73 8.05
N ALA A 228 -59.54 13.70 7.20
CA ALA A 228 -60.24 14.98 7.16
C ALA A 228 -61.02 15.30 5.86
N ASP A 229 -60.69 14.74 4.69
CA ASP A 229 -61.18 15.35 3.44
C ASP A 229 -61.78 14.32 2.46
N ASP A 230 -63.00 13.83 2.73
CA ASP A 230 -63.87 13.31 1.67
C ASP A 230 -65.36 13.54 1.98
N ARG A 231 -65.91 14.61 1.38
CA ARG A 231 -67.33 14.78 1.01
C ARG A 231 -67.47 16.04 0.16
N GLY A 232 -67.59 15.86 -1.16
CA GLY A 232 -67.75 16.94 -2.13
C GLY A 232 -69.12 17.61 -2.16
N ILE A 233 -69.25 18.65 -3.00
CA ILE A 233 -70.30 18.85 -4.05
C ILE A 233 -70.32 20.31 -4.60
N ILE A 234 -70.16 20.41 -5.93
CA ILE A 234 -70.77 21.29 -6.97
C ILE A 234 -70.58 22.83 -6.97
N GLY A 235 -70.15 23.36 -8.13
CA GLY A 235 -70.39 24.75 -8.58
C GLY A 235 -69.76 25.09 -9.95
N TYR A 236 -70.57 25.64 -10.87
CA TYR A 236 -70.35 25.91 -12.32
C TYR A 236 -69.56 27.22 -12.67
N GLY A 237 -69.09 27.34 -13.93
CA GLY A 237 -68.77 28.60 -14.66
C GLY A 237 -67.28 28.73 -15.05
N ASP A 238 -66.86 28.60 -16.31
CA ASP A 238 -66.93 29.49 -17.50
C ASP A 238 -65.89 30.64 -17.54
N ASP A 239 -65.35 30.86 -18.75
CA ASP A 239 -64.53 31.97 -19.29
C ASP A 239 -63.01 32.14 -18.99
N VAL A 240 -62.25 32.00 -20.10
CA VAL A 240 -61.26 32.94 -20.69
C VAL A 240 -59.97 33.32 -19.93
N GLY A 241 -58.84 32.89 -20.53
CA GLY A 241 -57.74 33.75 -21.00
C GLY A 241 -56.78 34.39 -19.98
N GLY A 242 -55.48 34.09 -20.09
CA GLY A 242 -54.44 34.91 -19.45
C GLY A 242 -53.03 34.30 -19.46
N TYR A 243 -52.20 34.79 -20.37
CA TYR A 243 -50.74 34.63 -20.38
C TYR A 243 -50.14 35.48 -19.25
N ASP A 244 -49.23 34.93 -18.44
CA ASP A 244 -48.02 35.69 -18.04
C ASP A 244 -46.90 34.76 -17.54
N SER A 245 -45.71 35.07 -18.03
CA SER A 245 -44.43 34.46 -17.70
C SER A 245 -43.74 35.40 -16.72
N GLY A 246 -43.55 35.00 -15.46
CA GLY A 246 -42.84 35.89 -14.55
C GLY A 246 -42.61 35.35 -13.15
N SER A 247 -41.34 35.06 -12.86
CA SER A 247 -40.73 35.32 -11.55
C SER A 247 -41.03 34.33 -10.42
N LYS A 248 -40.39 33.15 -10.46
CA LYS A 248 -40.13 32.38 -9.23
C LYS A 248 -39.08 33.14 -8.39
N PRO A 249 -39.34 33.49 -7.13
CA PRO A 249 -38.30 33.95 -6.24
C PRO A 249 -37.37 32.79 -5.91
N LYS A 250 -36.09 32.98 -6.23
CA LYS A 250 -34.95 32.25 -5.67
C LYS A 250 -34.98 32.46 -4.15
N MET A 251 -34.87 31.39 -3.37
CA MET A 251 -33.69 31.16 -2.53
C MET A 251 -33.85 29.87 -1.72
N HIS A 252 -32.81 29.04 -1.83
CA HIS A 252 -32.19 28.25 -0.77
C HIS A 252 -32.94 27.05 -0.18
N LEU A 253 -32.10 26.07 0.17
CA LEU A 253 -32.39 24.78 0.78
C LEU A 253 -32.97 23.71 -0.14
N LYS A 254 -32.09 22.81 -0.58
CA LYS A 254 -32.44 21.39 -0.66
C LYS A 254 -31.20 20.55 -0.39
N GLY A 255 -31.29 19.72 0.65
CA GLY A 255 -30.30 18.69 0.98
C GLY A 255 -29.94 17.88 -0.25
N GLY A 256 -28.66 17.56 -0.37
CA GLY A 256 -28.05 16.96 -1.54
C GLY A 256 -28.77 15.67 -1.90
N LYS A 257 -29.55 15.70 -2.98
CA LYS A 257 -29.76 14.49 -3.77
C LYS A 257 -28.39 14.20 -4.38
N MET A 258 -27.67 13.17 -3.89
CA MET A 258 -26.62 12.55 -4.68
C MET A 258 -27.16 12.39 -6.10
N GLY A 259 -26.46 12.98 -7.08
CA GLY A 259 -27.00 13.11 -8.44
C GLY A 259 -27.54 11.78 -8.95
N GLU A 260 -28.70 11.82 -9.61
CA GLU A 260 -29.29 10.65 -10.24
C GLU A 260 -28.33 10.13 -11.33
N GLY A 261 -27.62 9.03 -11.05
CA GLY A 261 -26.61 8.47 -11.96
C GLY A 261 -25.61 7.54 -11.28
N VAL A 262 -24.73 6.95 -12.08
CA VAL A 262 -23.68 6.05 -11.57
C VAL A 262 -22.64 6.88 -10.79
N PRO A 263 -22.27 6.50 -9.55
CA PRO A 263 -21.27 7.23 -8.78
C PRO A 263 -19.90 7.23 -9.47
N ILE A 264 -19.16 8.34 -9.38
CA ILE A 264 -17.85 8.53 -10.00
C ILE A 264 -16.73 8.41 -8.96
N ILE A 265 -15.67 7.69 -9.32
CA ILE A 265 -14.38 7.66 -8.63
C ILE A 265 -13.35 8.36 -9.53
N LEU A 266 -12.65 9.35 -8.98
CA LEU A 266 -11.54 9.99 -9.68
C LEU A 266 -10.21 9.35 -9.31
N VAL A 267 -9.41 9.02 -10.32
CA VAL A 267 -8.04 8.53 -10.15
C VAL A 267 -7.02 9.50 -10.78
N PRO A 268 -5.79 9.59 -10.27
CA PRO A 268 -4.77 10.42 -10.88
C PRO A 268 -4.44 9.94 -12.31
N SER A 269 -4.28 10.88 -13.24
CA SER A 269 -3.79 10.57 -14.60
C SER A 269 -2.26 10.35 -14.65
N ALA A 270 -1.56 10.63 -13.55
CA ALA A 270 -0.10 10.61 -13.49
C ALA A 270 0.45 9.18 -13.41
N PHE A 271 1.41 8.86 -14.30
CA PHE A 271 2.04 7.55 -14.43
C PHE A 271 2.81 7.06 -13.19
N GLN A 272 3.17 7.95 -12.25
CA GLN A 272 3.90 7.59 -11.04
C GLN A 272 3.00 7.16 -9.88
N THR A 273 1.68 7.12 -10.06
CA THR A 273 0.74 6.70 -9.02
C THR A 273 0.51 5.20 -9.02
N LEU A 274 0.27 4.63 -7.83
CA LEU A 274 0.03 3.20 -7.68
C LEU A 274 -1.28 2.77 -8.35
N ILE A 275 -2.35 3.55 -8.16
CA ILE A 275 -3.67 3.28 -8.73
C ILE A 275 -3.96 4.31 -9.83
N THR A 276 -4.18 3.81 -11.04
CA THR A 276 -4.49 4.58 -12.26
C THR A 276 -5.69 3.97 -12.95
N ILE A 277 -6.18 4.62 -14.01
CA ILE A 277 -7.29 4.07 -14.81
C ILE A 277 -6.98 2.69 -15.43
N TYR A 278 -5.71 2.30 -15.52
CA TYR A 278 -5.28 1.04 -16.13
C TYR A 278 -5.42 -0.19 -15.22
N ASN A 279 -5.33 0.00 -13.90
CA ASN A 279 -5.29 -1.11 -12.93
C ASN A 279 -6.34 -1.01 -11.81
N VAL A 280 -7.09 0.09 -11.78
CA VAL A 280 -8.13 0.33 -10.77
C VAL A 280 -9.23 -0.73 -10.76
N LYS A 281 -9.51 -1.35 -11.91
CA LYS A 281 -10.59 -2.34 -12.02
C LYS A 281 -10.28 -3.60 -11.21
N GLU A 282 -9.15 -4.24 -11.50
CA GLU A 282 -8.72 -5.45 -10.80
C GLU A 282 -8.47 -5.18 -9.31
N PHE A 283 -7.98 -3.98 -9.00
CA PHE A 283 -7.77 -3.57 -7.62
C PHE A 283 -9.09 -3.42 -6.85
N LEU A 284 -10.08 -2.70 -7.41
CA LEU A 284 -11.33 -2.43 -6.70
C LEU A 284 -12.31 -3.61 -6.75
N GLU A 285 -12.38 -4.37 -7.86
CA GLU A 285 -13.27 -5.53 -7.98
C GLU A 285 -12.70 -6.72 -7.20
N ASP A 286 -11.48 -7.15 -7.56
CA ASP A 286 -10.89 -8.42 -7.11
C ASP A 286 -9.95 -8.26 -5.90
N GLY A 287 -9.55 -7.04 -5.54
CA GLY A 287 -8.58 -6.80 -4.48
C GLY A 287 -7.14 -7.14 -4.90
N VAL A 288 -6.88 -7.30 -6.19
CA VAL A 288 -5.56 -7.69 -6.72
C VAL A 288 -4.85 -6.48 -7.27
N TYR A 289 -3.68 -6.16 -6.69
CA TYR A 289 -2.83 -5.09 -7.20
C TYR A 289 -1.94 -5.58 -8.35
N ILE A 290 -2.07 -4.94 -9.51
CA ILE A 290 -1.19 -5.14 -10.67
C ILE A 290 -0.56 -3.78 -11.02
N PRO A 291 0.77 -3.68 -11.15
CA PRO A 291 1.44 -2.45 -11.56
C PRO A 291 0.91 -1.90 -12.90
N ALA A 292 0.74 -0.58 -12.97
CA ALA A 292 0.15 0.08 -14.13
C ALA A 292 0.97 -0.14 -15.43
N ASP A 293 2.30 -0.20 -15.34
CA ASP A 293 3.19 -0.45 -16.48
C ASP A 293 2.99 -1.86 -17.09
N VAL A 294 2.71 -2.85 -16.25
CA VAL A 294 2.34 -4.20 -16.69
C VAL A 294 1.00 -4.17 -17.42
N LYS A 295 0.00 -3.47 -16.88
CA LYS A 295 -1.33 -3.33 -17.51
C LYS A 295 -1.25 -2.58 -18.84
N VAL A 296 -0.49 -1.50 -18.92
CA VAL A 296 -0.30 -0.73 -20.16
C VAL A 296 0.34 -1.58 -21.25
N LYS A 297 1.32 -2.44 -20.92
CA LYS A 297 1.94 -3.37 -21.90
C LYS A 297 0.99 -4.47 -22.37
N GLN A 298 0.11 -4.94 -21.49
CA GLN A 298 -0.88 -5.98 -21.83
C GLN A 298 -2.07 -5.41 -22.61
N MET A 299 -2.42 -4.14 -22.38
CA MET A 299 -3.49 -3.46 -23.10
C MET A 299 -3.12 -3.28 -24.57
N LYS A 300 -3.95 -3.82 -25.46
CA LYS A 300 -3.90 -3.52 -26.90
C LYS A 300 -4.99 -2.48 -27.19
N GLY A 301 -4.62 -1.21 -27.25
CA GLY A 301 -5.55 -0.14 -27.61
C GLY A 301 -5.25 1.21 -26.99
N PRO A 302 -6.05 2.24 -27.31
CA PRO A 302 -5.93 3.56 -26.70
C PRO A 302 -6.26 3.51 -25.21
N LYS A 303 -5.74 4.49 -24.47
CA LYS A 303 -6.06 4.69 -23.05
C LYS A 303 -7.59 4.82 -22.88
N PRO A 304 -8.21 4.04 -21.98
CA PRO A 304 -9.64 4.19 -21.69
C PRO A 304 -9.92 5.56 -21.06
N GLU A 305 -11.02 6.20 -21.46
CA GLU A 305 -11.46 7.47 -20.84
C GLU A 305 -12.33 7.25 -19.60
N CYS A 306 -13.00 6.10 -19.52
CA CYS A 306 -13.83 5.69 -18.41
C CYS A 306 -13.74 4.18 -18.23
N VAL A 307 -13.67 3.73 -16.99
CA VAL A 307 -13.68 2.31 -16.63
C VAL A 307 -14.82 2.06 -15.64
N THR A 308 -15.69 1.10 -15.94
CA THR A 308 -16.76 0.70 -15.01
C THR A 308 -16.24 -0.36 -14.05
N VAL A 309 -16.45 -0.11 -12.75
CA VAL A 309 -16.11 -1.01 -11.65
C VAL A 309 -17.39 -1.44 -10.96
N GLN A 310 -17.57 -2.73 -10.71
CA GLN A 310 -18.72 -3.24 -9.99
C GLN A 310 -18.31 -3.83 -8.65
N LYS A 311 -18.82 -3.26 -7.55
CA LYS A 311 -18.57 -3.76 -6.21
C LYS A 311 -19.83 -4.33 -5.59
N LYS A 312 -19.72 -5.51 -5.02
CA LYS A 312 -20.77 -6.12 -4.19
C LYS A 312 -20.55 -5.68 -2.75
N PHE A 313 -21.50 -4.93 -2.21
CA PHE A 313 -21.52 -4.59 -0.78
C PHE A 313 -22.52 -5.51 -0.07
N GLY A 314 -22.10 -6.14 1.03
CA GLY A 314 -22.99 -6.89 1.90
C GLY A 314 -22.34 -8.10 2.56
N ALA A 315 -22.33 -8.08 3.91
CA ALA A 315 -22.10 -9.25 4.76
C ALA A 315 -23.41 -9.99 5.10
N ASP A 316 -24.57 -9.50 4.68
CA ASP A 316 -25.87 -10.14 4.96
C ASP A 316 -26.84 -10.00 3.78
N ARG A 317 -27.81 -10.92 3.72
CA ARG A 317 -28.74 -11.38 2.65
C ARG A 317 -29.28 -10.44 1.55
N ASN A 318 -28.93 -9.16 1.50
CA ASN A 318 -29.34 -8.22 0.46
C ASN A 318 -28.12 -7.69 -0.32
N ARG A 319 -27.52 -8.54 -1.16
CA ARG A 319 -26.37 -8.17 -2.00
C ARG A 319 -26.78 -7.16 -3.07
N VAL A 320 -26.54 -5.88 -2.81
CA VAL A 320 -26.65 -4.84 -3.84
C VAL A 320 -25.29 -4.74 -4.55
N MET A 321 -25.31 -4.94 -5.87
CA MET A 321 -24.16 -4.72 -6.73
C MET A 321 -24.19 -3.28 -7.21
N THR A 322 -23.23 -2.48 -6.75
CA THR A 322 -23.13 -1.06 -7.12
C THR A 322 -22.05 -0.90 -8.18
N ALA A 323 -22.41 -0.28 -9.30
CA ALA A 323 -21.46 0.11 -10.32
C ALA A 323 -20.88 1.50 -10.01
N TYR A 324 -19.63 1.72 -10.36
CA TYR A 324 -18.90 2.98 -10.27
C TYR A 324 -18.26 3.28 -11.62
N GLU A 325 -18.30 4.53 -12.04
CA GLU A 325 -17.51 5.04 -13.16
C GLU A 325 -16.17 5.55 -12.63
N VAL A 326 -15.07 5.05 -13.16
CA VAL A 326 -13.73 5.54 -12.85
C VAL A 326 -13.22 6.40 -13.99
N ARG A 327 -12.85 7.64 -13.69
CA ARG A 327 -12.28 8.59 -14.68
C ARG A 327 -11.00 9.23 -14.15
N ASP A 328 -10.14 9.68 -15.06
CA ASP A 328 -8.83 10.25 -14.72
C ASP A 328 -8.59 11.65 -15.29
N LYS A 329 -9.53 12.17 -16.09
CA LYS A 329 -9.51 13.52 -16.64
C LYS A 329 -10.62 14.37 -15.99
N PRO A 330 -10.31 15.16 -14.95
CA PRO A 330 -11.27 16.09 -14.34
C PRO A 330 -11.89 17.06 -15.34
N SER A 331 -11.12 17.50 -16.34
CA SER A 331 -11.56 18.42 -17.40
C SER A 331 -12.63 17.85 -18.33
N ALA A 332 -12.87 16.54 -18.31
CA ALA A 332 -13.93 15.89 -19.08
C ALA A 332 -15.26 15.79 -18.29
N LEU A 333 -15.29 16.18 -17.02
CA LEU A 333 -16.49 16.16 -16.19
C LEU A 333 -17.33 17.44 -16.40
N LYS A 334 -18.63 17.25 -16.55
CA LYS A 334 -19.59 18.36 -16.54
C LYS A 334 -19.87 18.82 -15.10
N ALA A 335 -20.45 20.01 -14.94
CA ALA A 335 -20.78 20.56 -13.63
C ALA A 335 -21.65 19.59 -12.79
N GLU A 336 -22.58 18.90 -13.43
CA GLU A 336 -23.50 17.94 -12.80
C GLU A 336 -22.81 16.62 -12.42
N ASP A 337 -21.71 16.28 -13.09
CA ASP A 337 -20.97 15.06 -12.79
C ASP A 337 -20.20 15.17 -11.47
N TRP A 338 -19.82 16.38 -11.07
CA TRP A 338 -19.12 16.63 -9.81
C TRP A 338 -19.95 16.31 -8.56
N ASP A 339 -21.27 16.36 -8.66
CA ASP A 339 -22.18 15.92 -7.60
C ASP A 339 -22.25 14.40 -7.46
N ARG A 340 -21.80 13.65 -8.48
CA ARG A 340 -21.70 12.19 -8.47
C ARG A 340 -20.33 11.69 -8.04
N VAL A 341 -19.34 12.57 -7.84
CA VAL A 341 -18.00 12.17 -7.38
C VAL A 341 -18.07 11.78 -5.91
N VAL A 342 -17.89 10.47 -5.64
CA VAL A 342 -18.00 9.90 -4.28
C VAL A 342 -16.64 9.59 -3.65
N ALA A 343 -15.58 9.48 -4.47
CA ALA A 343 -14.23 9.20 -4.01
C ALA A 343 -13.18 9.76 -4.97
N VAL A 344 -12.02 10.12 -4.41
CA VAL A 344 -10.88 10.65 -5.15
C VAL A 344 -9.61 9.99 -4.63
N PHE A 345 -8.82 9.41 -5.54
CA PHE A 345 -7.44 9.05 -5.29
C PHE A 345 -6.56 10.25 -5.59
N VAL A 346 -5.66 10.60 -4.67
CA VAL A 346 -4.80 11.78 -4.78
C VAL A 346 -3.35 11.41 -4.95
N LEU A 347 -2.64 12.21 -5.74
CA LEU A 347 -1.19 12.16 -5.89
C LEU A 347 -0.47 12.95 -4.77
N GLY A 348 -1.20 13.81 -4.05
CA GLY A 348 -0.66 14.59 -2.93
C GLY A 348 0.11 15.85 -3.37
N LYS A 349 -0.19 16.38 -4.55
CA LYS A 349 0.34 17.68 -5.03
C LYS A 349 -0.81 18.65 -5.24
N GLU A 350 -0.65 19.87 -4.76
CA GLU A 350 -1.69 20.92 -4.84
C GLU A 350 -2.15 21.20 -6.27
N TRP A 351 -1.22 21.17 -7.24
CA TRP A 351 -1.55 21.42 -8.65
C TRP A 351 -2.56 20.42 -9.24
N GLN A 352 -2.78 19.26 -8.61
CA GLN A 352 -3.79 18.28 -9.04
C GLN A 352 -5.21 18.88 -9.08
N PHE A 353 -5.49 19.84 -8.20
CA PHE A 353 -6.83 20.40 -7.98
C PHE A 353 -7.07 21.72 -8.72
N LYS A 354 -6.10 22.20 -9.52
CA LYS A 354 -6.14 23.53 -10.14
C LYS A 354 -7.39 23.76 -11.03
N ASP A 355 -7.84 22.73 -11.72
CA ASP A 355 -8.95 22.79 -12.68
C ASP A 355 -10.26 22.18 -12.12
N TRP A 356 -10.37 22.10 -10.80
CA TRP A 356 -11.54 21.53 -10.12
C TRP A 356 -12.51 22.64 -9.74
N PRO A 357 -13.82 22.37 -9.62
CA PRO A 357 -14.83 23.38 -9.31
C PRO A 357 -14.85 23.81 -7.83
N PHE A 358 -13.78 23.54 -7.08
CA PHE A 358 -13.67 23.80 -5.65
C PHE A 358 -12.63 24.89 -5.39
N LYS A 359 -12.85 25.72 -4.38
CA LYS A 359 -11.96 26.84 -4.07
C LYS A 359 -10.65 26.37 -3.43
N ASP A 360 -10.73 25.31 -2.63
CA ASP A 360 -9.60 24.74 -1.92
C ASP A 360 -9.74 23.22 -1.80
N HIS A 361 -8.61 22.51 -1.72
CA HIS A 361 -8.58 21.06 -1.53
C HIS A 361 -9.26 20.62 -0.22
N VAL A 362 -9.27 21.48 0.79
CA VAL A 362 -10.01 21.27 2.05
C VAL A 362 -11.51 21.07 1.78
N GLU A 363 -12.10 21.83 0.85
CA GLU A 363 -13.53 21.74 0.50
C GLU A 363 -13.89 20.40 -0.14
N ILE A 364 -12.95 19.79 -0.87
CA ILE A 364 -13.11 18.48 -1.52
C ILE A 364 -13.31 17.38 -0.46
N PHE A 365 -12.53 17.42 0.63
CA PHE A 365 -12.50 16.37 1.64
C PHE A 365 -13.38 16.66 2.88
N ASN A 366 -13.85 17.90 3.03
CA ASN A 366 -14.76 18.30 4.11
C ASN A 366 -16.24 18.26 3.74
N LYS A 367 -16.63 17.60 2.63
CA LYS A 367 -18.03 17.19 2.38
C LYS A 367 -18.46 16.16 3.44
N SER A 368 -18.67 16.62 4.65
CA SER A 368 -19.24 15.89 5.77
C SER A 368 -20.71 16.26 5.85
N GLU A 369 -21.59 15.28 5.60
CA GLU A 369 -22.97 15.30 6.09
C GLU A 369 -23.01 15.13 7.61
#